data_AF-M3UM29-F1
#
_entry.id   AF-M3UM29-F1
#
_cell.length_a   1.000
_cell.length_b   1.000
_cell.length_c   1.000
_cell.angle_alpha   90.00
_cell.angle_beta   90.00
_cell.angle_gamma   90.00
#
_symmetry.space_group_name_H-M   'P 1'
#
loop_
_entity.id
_entity.type
_entity.pdbx_description
1 polymer ?
#
loop_
_entity_poly.entity_id
_entity_poly.type
_entity_poly.pdbx_seq_one_letter_code
_entity_poly.pdbx_strand_id
1 'polypeptide(L)'
;MTKENPLHVAFTLPDEATAQWLDRMIHDAGGNPDAWLTGVIEADRQRARNAAPSAFAELAEHVREQPRSPQSPSQGDQPADERPRRPRRPKPSSAWRTQ
;
A
#
# COMPACT_ATOMS: atom_id res chain seq x y z
N MET A 1 -15.32 20.13 -5.56
CA MET A 1 -14.86 19.50 -4.30
C MET A 1 -15.93 18.54 -3.87
N THR A 2 -15.79 17.26 -4.23
CA THR A 2 -16.71 16.22 -3.80
C THR A 2 -16.63 16.14 -2.28
N LYS A 3 -17.76 16.40 -1.60
CA LYS A 3 -17.95 16.03 -0.19
C LYS A 3 -17.82 14.51 -0.14
N GLU A 4 -16.60 14.01 -0.01
CA GLU A 4 -16.33 12.59 0.06
C GLU A 4 -17.03 12.05 1.30
N ASN A 5 -17.83 11.01 1.08
CA ASN A 5 -18.58 10.34 2.13
C ASN A 5 -17.57 9.90 3.20
N PRO A 6 -17.71 10.31 4.48
CA PRO A 6 -16.76 9.92 5.50
C PRO A 6 -16.73 8.38 5.61
N LEU A 7 -15.52 7.81 5.66
CA LEU A 7 -15.35 6.38 5.84
C LEU A 7 -15.75 6.04 7.28
N HIS A 8 -16.87 5.33 7.44
CA HIS A 8 -17.29 4.82 8.74
C HIS A 8 -16.64 3.46 9.01
N VAL A 9 -16.00 3.32 10.17
CA VAL A 9 -15.39 2.07 10.62
C VAL A 9 -16.09 1.62 11.89
N ALA A 10 -16.57 0.38 11.89
CA ALA A 10 -17.09 -0.29 13.07
C ALA A 10 -16.20 -1.50 13.36
N PHE A 11 -15.88 -1.72 14.63
CA PHE A 11 -15.12 -2.87 15.09
C PHE A 11 -15.76 -3.45 16.34
N THR A 12 -15.55 -4.74 16.54
CA THR A 12 -16.00 -5.47 17.73
C THR A 12 -14.82 -5.65 18.67
N LEU A 13 -15.06 -5.41 19.96
CA LEU A 13 -14.07 -5.65 21.01
C LEU A 13 -14.28 -7.04 21.63
N PRO A 14 -13.21 -7.67 22.14
CA PRO A 14 -13.27 -9.03 22.66
C PRO A 14 -14.07 -9.15 23.96
N ASP A 15 -14.07 -8.12 24.80
CA ASP A 15 -14.71 -8.10 26.12
C ASP A 15 -15.01 -6.67 26.60
N GLU A 16 -15.80 -6.58 27.65
CA GLU A 16 -16.24 -5.30 28.24
C GLU A 16 -15.11 -4.53 28.93
N ALA A 17 -14.15 -5.20 29.56
CA ALA A 17 -13.03 -4.52 30.20
C ALA A 17 -12.14 -3.83 29.16
N THR A 18 -11.94 -4.45 28.00
CA THR A 18 -11.26 -3.85 26.85
C THR A 18 -12.03 -2.61 26.34
N ALA A 19 -13.36 -2.65 26.31
CA ALA A 19 -14.18 -1.49 25.93
C ALA A 19 -14.03 -0.32 26.91
N GLN A 20 -14.14 -0.58 28.21
CA GLN A 20 -13.95 0.45 29.24
C GLN A 20 -12.55 1.05 29.21
N TRP A 21 -11.53 0.22 28.95
CA TRP A 21 -10.17 0.70 28.79
C TRP A 21 -10.00 1.59 27.55
N LEU A 22 -10.62 1.23 26.43
CA LEU A 22 -10.66 2.06 25.22
C LEU A 22 -11.32 3.42 25.50
N ASP A 23 -12.47 3.42 26.16
CA ASP A 23 -13.19 4.65 26.53
C ASP A 23 -12.32 5.57 27.40
N ARG A 24 -11.59 5.00 28.35
CA ARG A 24 -10.63 5.76 29.16
C ARG A 24 -9.51 6.37 28.33
N MET A 25 -8.91 5.61 27.41
CA MET A 25 -7.88 6.16 26.53
C MET A 25 -8.39 7.30 25.65
N ILE A 26 -9.60 7.16 25.10
CA ILE A 26 -10.23 8.20 24.30
C ILE A 26 -10.47 9.44 25.16
N HIS A 27 -10.97 9.26 26.39
CA HIS A 27 -11.16 10.34 27.34
C HIS A 27 -9.85 11.08 27.66
N ASP A 28 -8.80 10.33 28.01
CA ASP A 28 -7.48 10.88 28.35
C ASP A 28 -6.84 11.64 27.16
N ALA A 29 -7.19 11.26 25.92
CA ALA A 29 -6.76 11.93 24.69
C ALA A 29 -7.62 13.15 24.28
N GLY A 30 -8.55 13.59 25.13
CA GLY A 30 -9.41 14.75 24.87
C GLY A 30 -10.83 14.42 24.43
N GLY A 31 -11.26 13.15 24.52
CA GLY A 31 -12.65 12.72 24.39
C GLY A 31 -13.21 12.66 22.98
N ASN A 32 -12.38 12.87 21.94
CA ASN A 32 -12.78 12.72 20.54
C ASN A 32 -12.26 11.38 19.98
N PRO A 33 -13.15 10.39 19.73
CA PRO A 33 -12.77 9.08 19.20
C PRO A 33 -12.07 9.15 17.84
N ASP A 34 -12.53 10.04 16.94
CA ASP A 34 -11.97 10.15 15.58
C ASP A 34 -10.54 10.71 15.61
N ALA A 35 -10.32 11.72 16.45
CA ALA A 35 -9.00 12.31 16.64
C ALA A 35 -8.04 11.30 17.30
N TRP A 36 -8.53 10.55 18.30
CA TRP A 36 -7.77 9.48 18.94
C TRP A 36 -7.39 8.38 17.94
N LEU A 37 -8.35 7.87 17.15
CA LEU A 37 -8.12 6.82 16.16
C LEU A 37 -7.12 7.28 15.08
N THR A 38 -7.24 8.53 14.61
CA THR A 38 -6.30 9.12 13.66
C THR A 38 -4.88 9.16 14.24
N GLY A 39 -4.74 9.54 15.51
CA GLY A 39 -3.46 9.54 16.21
C GLY A 39 -2.84 8.15 16.32
N VAL A 40 -3.64 7.13 16.64
CA VAL A 40 -3.19 5.72 16.69
C VAL A 40 -2.70 5.24 15.32
N ILE A 41 -3.45 5.52 14.26
CA ILE A 41 -3.08 5.13 12.88
C ILE A 41 -1.76 5.79 12.46
N GLU A 42 -1.57 7.08 12.73
CA GLU A 42 -0.34 7.78 12.37
C GLU A 42 0.87 7.30 13.19
N ALA A 43 0.67 7.04 14.49
CA ALA A 43 1.72 6.44 15.32
C ALA A 43 2.15 5.06 14.78
N ASP A 44 1.19 4.25 14.34
CA ASP A 44 1.48 2.94 13.77
C ASP A 44 2.20 3.02 12.42
N ARG A 45 1.74 3.89 11.52
CA ARG A 45 2.44 4.20 10.26
C ARG A 45 3.87 4.66 10.51
N GLN A 46 4.09 5.49 11.53
CA GLN A 46 5.42 5.95 11.85
C GLN A 46 6.32 4.82 12.37
N ARG A 47 5.78 3.93 13.23
CA ARG A 47 6.51 2.72 13.65
C ARG A 47 6.87 1.83 12.46
N ALA A 48 5.94 1.59 11.55
CA ALA A 48 6.20 0.81 10.34
C ALA A 48 7.29 1.43 9.46
N ARG A 49 7.25 2.76 9.25
CA ARG A 49 8.31 3.49 8.52
C ARG A 49 9.67 3.35 9.20
N ASN A 50 9.72 3.40 10.53
CA ASN A 50 10.96 3.27 11.29
C ASN A 50 11.51 1.82 11.26
N ALA A 51 10.64 0.82 11.15
CA ALA A 51 11.03 -0.60 11.04
C ALA A 51 11.39 -1.03 9.61
N ALA A 52 11.00 -0.26 8.58
CA ALA A 52 11.25 -0.61 7.19
C ALA A 52 12.75 -0.78 6.86
N PRO A 53 13.69 0.10 7.32
CA PRO A 53 15.11 -0.06 7.02
C PRO A 53 15.70 -1.38 7.53
N SER A 54 15.35 -1.83 8.74
CA SER A 54 15.83 -3.10 9.29
C SER A 54 15.24 -4.29 8.52
N ALA A 55 13.95 -4.24 8.16
CA ALA A 55 13.33 -5.26 7.32
C ALA A 55 14.00 -5.37 5.94
N PHE A 56 14.39 -4.24 5.33
CA PHE A 56 15.14 -4.25 4.06
C PHE A 56 16.56 -4.78 4.22
N ALA A 57 17.23 -4.51 5.35
CA ALA A 57 18.55 -5.04 5.64
C ALA A 57 18.53 -6.58 5.80
N GLU A 58 17.56 -7.10 6.55
CA GLU A 58 17.33 -8.54 6.71
C GLU A 58 17.02 -9.21 5.36
N LEU A 59 16.18 -8.58 4.54
CA LEU A 59 15.89 -9.08 3.19
C LEU A 59 17.13 -9.09 2.30
N ALA A 60 17.97 -8.04 2.38
CA ALA A 60 19.19 -7.96 1.60
C ALA A 60 20.21 -9.05 1.98
N GLU A 61 20.36 -9.36 3.27
CA GLU A 61 21.17 -10.49 3.73
C GLU A 61 20.59 -11.82 3.26
N HIS A 62 19.28 -12.02 3.37
CA HIS A 62 18.65 -13.24 2.87
C HIS A 62 18.84 -13.44 1.36
N VAL A 63 18.76 -12.38 0.56
CA VAL A 63 19.03 -12.42 -0.88
C VAL A 63 20.51 -12.67 -1.20
N ARG A 64 21.44 -12.19 -0.36
CA ARG A 64 22.88 -12.48 -0.49
C ARG A 64 23.21 -13.94 -0.20
N GLU A 65 22.53 -14.54 0.78
CA GLU A 65 22.70 -15.94 1.17
C GLU A 65 22.07 -16.93 0.17
N GLN A 66 21.10 -16.48 -0.63
CA GLN A 66 20.54 -17.33 -1.69
C GLN A 66 21.52 -17.44 -2.87
N PRO A 67 21.95 -18.67 -3.25
CA PRO A 67 22.71 -18.85 -4.47
C PRO A 67 21.84 -18.38 -5.64
N ARG A 68 22.36 -17.44 -6.45
CA ARG A 68 21.75 -17.11 -7.74
C ARG A 68 21.69 -18.39 -8.55
N SER A 69 20.53 -19.05 -8.61
CA SER A 69 20.26 -20.01 -9.67
C SER A 69 20.47 -19.27 -10.98
N PRO A 70 21.33 -19.76 -11.89
CA PRO A 70 21.43 -19.17 -13.21
C PRO A 70 20.04 -19.27 -13.84
N GLN A 71 19.38 -18.13 -14.02
CA GLN A 71 18.21 -18.06 -14.88
C GLN A 71 18.65 -18.55 -16.25
N SER A 72 18.10 -19.67 -16.69
CA SER A 72 18.28 -20.17 -18.05
C SER A 72 17.98 -19.04 -19.04
N PRO A 73 18.84 -18.81 -20.05
CA PRO A 73 18.61 -17.78 -21.04
C PRO A 73 17.28 -18.05 -21.75
N SER A 74 16.55 -16.96 -22.04
CA SER A 74 15.27 -16.93 -22.75
C SER A 74 15.22 -17.91 -23.93
N GLN A 75 14.49 -19.01 -23.78
CA GLN A 75 14.06 -19.84 -24.90
C GLN A 75 12.65 -19.39 -25.32
N GLY A 76 12.60 -18.16 -25.84
CA GLY A 76 11.45 -17.65 -26.58
C GLY A 76 11.52 -18.07 -28.04
N ASP A 77 11.52 -19.39 -28.29
CA ASP A 77 11.19 -19.95 -29.60
C ASP A 77 9.91 -20.77 -29.41
N GLN A 78 8.77 -20.07 -29.46
CA GLN A 78 7.48 -20.67 -29.76
C GLN A 78 6.89 -19.97 -30.98
N PRO A 79 6.33 -20.73 -31.94
CA PRO A 79 5.87 -20.20 -33.21
C PRO A 79 4.74 -19.19 -33.01
N ALA A 80 4.73 -18.18 -33.86
CA ALA A 80 3.76 -17.09 -33.87
C ALA A 80 2.34 -17.61 -34.08
N ASP A 81 1.63 -17.88 -32.99
CA ASP A 81 0.20 -18.16 -33.01
C ASP A 81 -0.60 -16.85 -32.94
N GLU A 82 -1.59 -16.77 -33.81
CA GLU A 82 -2.32 -15.59 -34.26
C GLU A 82 -3.04 -14.86 -33.11
N ARG A 83 -2.38 -13.86 -32.51
CA ARG A 83 -3.09 -12.87 -31.68
C ARG A 83 -3.61 -11.73 -32.56
N PRO A 84 -4.89 -11.33 -32.46
CA PRO A 84 -5.40 -10.18 -33.21
C PRO A 84 -4.58 -8.94 -32.85
N ARG A 85 -3.90 -8.37 -33.86
CA ARG A 85 -3.10 -7.15 -33.72
C ARG A 85 -3.97 -6.05 -33.13
N ARG A 86 -3.62 -5.57 -31.93
CA ARG A 86 -4.22 -4.38 -31.32
C ARG A 86 -4.16 -3.23 -32.36
N PRO A 87 -5.26 -2.53 -32.64
CA PRO A 87 -5.22 -1.43 -33.61
C PRO A 87 -4.21 -0.38 -33.15
N ARG A 88 -3.29 -0.01 -34.05
CA ARG A 88 -2.30 1.03 -33.80
C ARG A 88 -3.04 2.35 -33.55
N ARG A 89 -2.88 2.91 -32.35
CA ARG A 89 -3.40 4.24 -32.01
C ARG A 89 -2.79 5.27 -32.97
N PRO A 90 -3.58 6.13 -33.64
CA PRO A 90 -3.02 7.17 -34.48
C PRO A 90 -2.15 8.12 -33.64
N LYS A 91 -0.99 8.48 -34.20
CA LYS A 91 0.00 9.37 -33.60
C LYS A 91 -0.68 10.73 -33.36
N PRO A 92 -0.64 11.31 -32.14
CA PRO A 92 -1.22 12.63 -31.93
C PRO A 92 -0.49 13.65 -32.80
N SER A 93 -1.20 14.27 -33.74
CA SER A 93 -0.67 15.38 -34.52
C SER A 93 -0.54 16.59 -33.58
N SER A 94 0.64 17.18 -33.57
CA SER A 94 1.04 18.31 -32.72
C SER A 94 0.39 19.64 -33.14
N ALA A 95 -0.91 19.64 -33.48
CA ALA A 95 -1.61 20.80 -34.00
C ALA A 95 -1.94 21.89 -32.95
N TRP A 96 -1.64 21.64 -31.67
CA TRP A 96 -1.92 22.56 -30.57
C TRP A 96 -0.69 23.38 -30.11
N ARG A 97 0.48 23.21 -30.75
CA ARG A 97 1.73 23.90 -30.38
C ARG A 97 2.07 25.13 -31.25
N THR A 98 1.11 25.64 -32.02
CA THR A 98 1.29 26.90 -32.76
C THR A 98 0.06 27.76 -32.58
N GLN A 99 -0.04 28.39 -31.42
CA GLN A 99 -0.60 29.73 -31.25
C GLN A 99 0.25 30.48 -30.23
#